data_AF-A0A268NWW9-F1
#
_entry.id   AF-A0A268NWW9-F1
#
_cell.length_a   1.000
_cell.length_b   1.000
_cell.length_c   1.000
_cell.angle_alpha   90.00
_cell.angle_beta   90.00
_cell.angle_gamma   90.00
#
_symmetry.space_group_name_H-M   'P 1'
#
loop_
_entity.id
_entity.type
_entity.pdbx_description
1 polymer ?
#
loop_
_entity_poly.entity_id
_entity_poly.type
_entity_poly.pdbx_seq_one_letter_code
_entity_poly.pdbx_strand_id
1 'polypeptide(L)' 'MTKCKACEDGFYLYDELVVVNDTYYHKDCVSLYPKSYVAFLGDAFLGETENEDGQAAYEVLHEDDLLED' A
#
# COMPACT_ATOMS: atom_id res chain seq x y z
N MET A 1 18.93 -2.95 24.84
CA MET A 1 17.56 -3.46 24.63
C MET A 1 16.97 -2.74 23.43
N THR A 2 16.41 -3.47 22.48
CA THR A 2 15.70 -2.89 21.32
C THR A 2 14.38 -2.28 21.80
N LYS A 3 14.00 -1.13 21.22
CA LYS A 3 12.82 -0.34 21.59
C LYS A 3 12.08 0.11 20.34
N CYS A 4 10.78 0.35 20.48
CA CYS A 4 9.97 1.00 19.45
C CYS A 4 10.50 2.41 19.22
N LYS A 5 10.78 2.75 17.95
CA LYS A 5 11.32 4.08 17.62
C LYS A 5 10.30 5.22 17.76
N ALA A 6 9.01 4.90 17.80
CA ALA A 6 7.92 5.89 17.89
C ALA A 6 7.52 6.22 19.34
N CYS A 7 7.37 5.23 20.22
CA CYS A 7 6.94 5.44 21.61
C CYS A 7 8.06 5.24 22.66
N GLU A 8 9.25 4.81 22.23
CA GLU A 8 10.44 4.56 23.07
C GLU A 8 10.32 3.42 24.10
N ASP A 9 9.19 2.72 24.13
CA ASP A 9 8.96 1.54 24.96
C ASP A 9 9.66 0.29 24.39
N GLY A 10 9.91 -0.68 25.28
CA GLY A 10 10.36 -2.01 24.88
C GLY A 10 9.23 -2.85 24.27
N PHE A 11 9.60 -4.02 23.74
CA PHE A 11 8.66 -4.97 23.17
C PHE A 11 8.41 -6.15 24.11
N TYR A 12 7.17 -6.59 24.23
CA TYR A 12 6.78 -7.85 24.86
C TYR A 12 6.86 -9.02 23.87
N LEU A 13 6.83 -10.24 24.39
CA LEU A 13 6.96 -11.48 23.61
C LEU A 13 5.89 -11.63 22.51
N TYR A 14 4.72 -11.03 22.71
CA TYR A 14 3.56 -11.16 21.83
C TYR A 14 3.20 -9.86 21.09
N ASP A 15 4.06 -8.85 21.13
CA ASP A 15 3.80 -7.62 20.39
C ASP A 15 3.93 -7.84 18.88
N GLU A 16 3.01 -7.25 18.14
CA GLU A 16 3.10 -7.17 16.68
C GLU A 16 4.05 -6.04 16.27
N LEU A 17 4.95 -6.34 15.33
CA LEU A 17 6.03 -5.45 14.91
C LEU A 17 5.92 -5.06 13.44
N VAL A 18 6.29 -3.82 13.14
CA VAL A 18 6.60 -3.34 11.80
C VAL A 18 8.09 -3.04 11.72
N VAL A 19 8.76 -3.53 10.67
CA VAL A 19 10.18 -3.30 10.42
C VAL A 19 10.34 -2.41 9.19
N VAL A 20 11.03 -1.27 9.35
CA VAL A 20 11.33 -0.33 8.26
C VAL A 20 12.82 0.00 8.31
N ASN A 21 13.60 -0.38 7.30
CA ASN A 21 15.05 -0.13 7.22
C ASN A 21 15.78 -0.50 8.53
N ASP A 22 15.65 -1.76 8.96
CA ASP A 22 16.22 -2.30 10.22
C ASP A 22 15.76 -1.60 11.52
N THR A 23 14.73 -0.75 11.45
CA THR A 23 14.13 -0.08 12.60
C THR A 23 12.80 -0.73 12.97
N TYR A 24 12.56 -0.91 14.27
CA TYR A 24 11.40 -1.61 14.81
C TYR A 24 10.34 -0.64 15.38
N TYR A 25 9.08 -0.91 15.10
CA TYR A 25 7.91 -0.17 15.57
C TYR A 25 6.84 -1.13 16.07
N HIS A 26 6.09 -0.78 17.11
CA HIS A 26 4.84 -1.48 17.42
C HIS A 26 3.85 -1.27 16.26
N LYS A 27 3.06 -2.30 15.94
CA LYS A 27 2.03 -2.23 14.89
C LYS A 27 1.02 -1.09 15.13
N ASP A 28 0.72 -0.79 16.39
CA ASP A 28 -0.21 0.28 16.79
C ASP A 28 0.43 1.68 16.79
N CYS A 29 1.75 1.78 16.76
CA CYS A 29 2.45 3.06 16.69
C CYS A 29 2.60 3.61 15.26
N VAL A 30 2.21 2.83 14.24
CA VAL A 30 2.33 3.22 12.84
C VAL A 30 1.09 2.84 12.03
N SER A 31 0.69 3.71 11.11
CA SER A 31 -0.33 3.41 10.11
C SER A 31 0.33 2.78 8.89
N LEU A 32 -0.16 1.62 8.47
CA LEU A 32 0.22 1.01 7.20
C LEU A 32 -0.85 1.33 6.16
N TYR A 33 -0.41 1.82 5.01
CA TYR A 33 -1.28 2.04 3.86
C TYR A 33 -0.95 1.01 2.79
N PRO A 34 -1.94 0.35 2.17
CA PRO A 34 -1.71 -0.44 0.97
C PRO A 34 -1.09 0.48 -0.09
N LYS A 35 -0.01 0.03 -0.72
CA LYS A 35 0.72 0.85 -1.70
C LYS A 35 0.43 0.43 -3.14
N SER A 36 0.13 -0.84 -3.40
CA SER A 36 -0.13 -1.34 -4.75
C SER A 36 -1.19 -2.44 -4.80
N TYR A 37 -1.81 -2.51 -5.96
CA TYR A 37 -2.76 -3.51 -6.44
C TYR A 37 -2.13 -4.24 -7.61
N VAL A 38 -2.66 -5.41 -7.94
CA VAL A 38 -2.22 -6.22 -9.08
C VAL A 38 -3.36 -6.39 -10.06
N ALA A 39 -3.12 -6.08 -11.33
CA ALA A 39 -4.08 -6.25 -12.40
C ALA A 39 -3.92 -7.62 -13.07
N PHE A 40 -5.03 -8.33 -13.25
CA PHE A 40 -5.10 -9.62 -13.95
C PHE A 40 -6.18 -9.59 -15.03
N LEU A 41 -5.93 -10.26 -16.16
CA LEU A 41 -6.93 -10.59 -17.17
C LEU A 41 -7.16 -12.11 -17.16
N GLY A 42 -8.22 -12.55 -16.47
CA GLY A 42 -8.38 -13.96 -16.12
C GLY A 42 -7.22 -14.40 -15.23
N ASP A 43 -6.45 -15.39 -15.67
CA ASP A 43 -5.26 -15.87 -14.96
C ASP A 43 -3.96 -15.17 -15.40
N ALA A 44 -4.01 -14.23 -16.35
CA ALA A 44 -2.82 -13.55 -16.87
C ALA A 44 -2.50 -12.29 -16.06
N PHE A 45 -1.33 -12.25 -15.41
CA PHE A 45 -0.82 -11.07 -14.72
C PHE A 45 -0.46 -9.96 -15.71
N LEU A 46 -0.97 -8.75 -15.48
CA LEU A 46 -0.74 -7.57 -16.31
C LEU A 46 0.27 -6.58 -15.70
N GLY A 47 0.34 -6.49 -14.37
CA GLY A 47 1.23 -5.55 -13.68
C GLY A 47 0.73 -5.10 -12.30
N GLU A 48 1.55 -4.30 -11.62
CA GLU A 48 1.18 -3.58 -10.41
C GLU A 48 0.61 -2.18 -10.74
N THR A 49 -0.31 -1.68 -9.92
CA THR A 49 -0.94 -0.36 -10.07
C THR A 49 -1.32 0.21 -8.70
N GLU A 50 -1.28 1.53 -8.53
CA GLU A 50 -1.81 2.20 -7.33
C GLU A 50 -3.31 2.53 -7.47
N ASN A 51 -3.90 2.18 -8.61
CA ASN A 51 -5.28 2.47 -8.96
C ASN A 51 -6.25 1.41 -8.40
N GLU A 52 -6.60 1.54 -7.10
CA GLU A 52 -7.47 0.61 -6.37
C GLU A 52 -8.84 0.40 -7.04
N ASP A 53 -9.55 1.50 -7.26
CA ASP A 53 -10.96 1.52 -7.66
C ASP A 53 -11.16 1.78 -9.16
N GLY A 54 -10.06 1.89 -9.92
CA GLY A 54 -10.09 2.42 -11.28
C GLY A 54 -10.11 3.96 -11.30
N GLN A 55 -9.74 4.52 -12.45
CA GLN A 55 -9.82 5.96 -12.72
C GLN A 55 -10.79 6.17 -13.88
N ALA A 56 -11.48 7.31 -13.89
CA ALA A 56 -12.37 7.61 -15.00
C ALA A 56 -11.56 7.81 -16.28
N ALA A 57 -12.07 7.29 -17.41
CA ALA A 57 -11.32 7.33 -18.67
C ALA A 57 -10.95 8.75 -19.10
N TYR A 58 -11.84 9.74 -18.88
CA TYR A 58 -11.60 11.15 -19.18
C TYR A 58 -10.51 11.82 -18.32
N GLU A 59 -10.12 11.21 -17.20
CA GLU A 59 -9.04 11.73 -16.35
C GLU A 59 -7.65 11.32 -16.87
N VAL A 60 -7.58 10.29 -17.72
CA VAL A 60 -6.33 9.66 -18.14
C VAL A 60 -6.13 9.72 -19.66
N LEU A 61 -7.20 9.58 -20.43
CA LEU A 61 -7.18 9.56 -21.90
C LEU A 61 -7.60 10.91 -22.48
N HIS A 62 -7.20 11.17 -23.73
CA HIS A 62 -7.64 12.36 -24.45
C HIS A 62 -9.11 12.23 -24.87
N GLU A 63 -9.84 13.33 -24.88
CA GLU A 63 -11.27 13.35 -25.23
C GLU A 63 -11.53 12.76 -26.63
N ASP A 64 -10.69 13.10 -27.62
CA ASP A 64 -10.77 12.54 -28.98
C ASP A 64 -10.62 10.99 -29.05
N ASP A 65 -10.07 10.36 -28.02
CA ASP A 65 -9.94 8.89 -27.92
C ASP A 65 -11.14 8.23 -27.22
N LEU A 66 -12.05 9.03 -26.66
CA LEU A 66 -13.24 8.57 -25.95
C LEU A 66 -14.45 8.54 -26.87
N LEU A 67 -15.30 7.54 -26.66
CA LEU A 67 -16.59 7.46 -27.36
C LEU A 67 -17.64 8.21 -26.55
N GLU A 68 -18.42 9.05 -27.24
CA GLU A 68 -19.67 9.60 -26.69
C GLU A 68 -20.74 8.50 -26.69
N ASP A 69 -21.54 8.46 -25.62
CA ASP A 69 -22.63 7.50 -25.41
C ASP A 69 -23.94 7.94 -26.11
#